data_AF-A0A838JX19-F1
#
_entry.id   AF-A0A838JX19-F1
#
_cell.length_a   1.000
_cell.length_b   1.000
_cell.length_c   1.000
_cell.angle_alpha   90.00
_cell.angle_beta   90.00
_cell.angle_gamma   90.00
#
_symmetry.space_group_name_H-M   'P 1'
#
loop_
_entity.id
_entity.type
_entity.pdbx_description
1 polymer ?
#
loop_
_entity_poly.entity_id
_entity_poly.type
_entity_poly.pdbx_seq_one_letter_code
_entity_poly.pdbx_strand_id
1 'polypeptide(L)'
;MFWKGTTPWGGFAGLLSGTLTGLVLYGLELMGIIVYGAPMAGNFWRAWWAWLVCVGVTVAVSMLTSGSRKTDSELHGLVWGLTEKKEGVEPAWYKRPVVLAVAVLAIAIVLNIIFF
;
A
#
# COMPACT_ATOMS: atom_id res chain seq x y z
N MET A 1 -8.25 0.18 -3.89
CA MET A 1 -9.21 1.04 -3.16
C MET A 1 -9.10 2.52 -3.53
N PHE A 2 -7.90 3.08 -3.72
CA PHE A 2 -7.74 4.49 -4.09
C PHE A 2 -7.74 4.75 -5.60
N TRP A 3 -7.62 3.71 -6.42
CA TRP A 3 -7.58 3.82 -7.87
C TRP A 3 -8.78 3.11 -8.51
N LYS A 4 -9.54 3.82 -9.34
CA LYS A 4 -10.67 3.28 -10.10
C LYS A 4 -10.26 2.48 -11.34
N GLY A 5 -9.01 2.63 -11.77
CA GLY A 5 -8.53 2.08 -13.04
C GLY A 5 -8.16 0.61 -12.99
N THR A 6 -8.10 0.00 -11.80
CA THR A 6 -7.68 -1.40 -11.60
C THR A 6 -8.64 -2.38 -12.23
N THR A 7 -8.12 -3.29 -13.06
CA THR A 7 -8.88 -4.41 -13.64
C THR A 7 -8.66 -5.68 -12.82
N PRO A 8 -9.58 -6.68 -12.86
CA PRO A 8 -9.39 -7.94 -12.15
C PRO A 8 -8.08 -8.64 -12.53
N TRP A 9 -7.76 -8.66 -13.83
CA TRP A 9 -6.51 -9.21 -14.35
C TRP A 9 -5.28 -8.42 -13.90
N GLY A 10 -5.37 -7.09 -13.81
CA GLY A 10 -4.29 -6.28 -13.24
C GLY A 10 -4.05 -6.56 -11.77
N GLY A 11 -5.13 -6.74 -10.98
CA GLY A 11 -5.02 -7.14 -9.58
C GLY A 11 -4.36 -8.50 -9.41
N PHE A 12 -4.79 -9.50 -10.19
CA PHE A 12 -4.22 -10.86 -10.12
C PHE A 12 -2.75 -10.90 -10.57
N ALA A 13 -2.45 -10.32 -11.74
CA ALA A 13 -1.09 -10.32 -12.28
C ALA A 13 -0.12 -9.58 -11.36
N GLY A 14 -0.53 -8.44 -10.79
CA GLY A 14 0.30 -7.69 -9.85
C GLY A 14 0.55 -8.45 -8.55
N LEU A 15 -0.48 -9.09 -7.97
CA LEU A 15 -0.32 -9.90 -6.77
C LEU A 15 0.65 -11.06 -7.00
N LEU A 16 0.50 -11.75 -8.14
CA LEU A 16 1.37 -12.86 -8.52
C LEU A 16 2.81 -12.38 -8.71
N SER A 17 3.02 -11.31 -9.48
CA SER A 17 4.36 -10.76 -9.72
C SER A 17 5.03 -10.28 -8.44
N GLY A 18 4.30 -9.59 -7.56
CA GLY A 18 4.84 -9.12 -6.28
C GLY A 18 5.23 -10.27 -5.35
N THR A 19 4.41 -11.33 -5.31
CA THR A 19 4.72 -12.55 -4.54
C THR A 19 5.99 -13.23 -5.08
N LEU A 20 6.09 -13.38 -6.41
CA LEU A 20 7.28 -13.95 -7.05
C LEU A 20 8.53 -13.10 -6.80
N THR A 21 8.44 -11.77 -6.86
CA THR A 21 9.56 -10.88 -6.51
C THR A 21 10.03 -11.11 -5.08
N GLY A 22 9.10 -11.22 -4.12
CA GLY A 22 9.44 -11.51 -2.73
C GLY A 22 10.16 -12.85 -2.54
N LEU A 23 9.71 -13.89 -3.26
CA LEU A 23 10.32 -15.22 -3.25
C LEU A 23 11.71 -15.23 -3.89
N VAL A 24 11.88 -14.55 -5.03
CA VAL A 24 13.17 -14.43 -5.72
C VAL A 24 14.17 -13.71 -4.84
N LEU A 25 13.80 -12.56 -4.25
CA LEU A 25 14.70 -11.81 -3.38
C LEU A 25 15.08 -12.60 -2.13
N TYR A 26 14.15 -13.39 -1.57
CA TYR A 26 14.44 -14.30 -0.47
C TYR A 26 15.39 -15.42 -0.89
N GLY A 27 15.18 -16.02 -2.06
CA GLY A 27 16.08 -17.05 -2.60
C GLY A 27 17.49 -16.51 -2.86
N LEU A 28 17.61 -15.29 -3.41
CA LEU A 28 18.89 -14.62 -3.62
C LEU A 28 19.62 -14.31 -2.30
N GLU A 29 18.87 -13.95 -1.26
CA GLU A 29 19.41 -13.78 0.10
C GLU A 29 19.92 -15.12 0.67
N LEU A 30 19.17 -16.20 0.52
CA LEU A 30 19.59 -17.55 0.96
C LEU A 30 20.83 -18.07 0.22
N MET A 31 21.01 -17.69 -1.05
CA MET A 31 22.20 -18.03 -1.83
C MET A 31 23.41 -17.13 -1.54
N GLY A 32 23.26 -16.13 -0.66
CA GLY A 32 24.34 -15.20 -0.31
C GLY A 32 24.71 -14.20 -1.39
N ILE A 33 23.88 -14.05 -2.45
CA ILE A 33 24.10 -13.08 -3.53
C ILE A 33 23.75 -11.67 -3.05
N ILE A 34 22.69 -11.55 -2.25
CA ILE A 34 22.28 -10.29 -1.62
C ILE A 34 22.55 -10.42 -0.13
N VAL A 35 23.39 -9.53 0.40
CA VAL A 35 23.73 -9.48 1.83
C VAL A 35 23.18 -8.20 2.42
N TYR A 36 22.30 -8.33 3.41
CA TYR A 36 21.79 -7.21 4.18
C TYR A 36 22.56 -7.08 5.50
N GLY A 37 22.85 -5.84 5.92
CA GLY A 37 23.57 -5.58 7.18
C GLY A 37 22.80 -6.00 8.44
N ALA A 38 21.48 -6.18 8.34
CA ALA A 38 20.64 -6.72 9.39
C ALA A 38 19.47 -7.52 8.79
N PRO A 39 19.00 -8.59 9.46
CA PRO A 39 17.84 -9.37 8.97
C PRO A 39 16.59 -8.52 8.77
N MET A 40 16.36 -7.54 9.65
CA MET A 40 15.22 -6.61 9.52
C MET A 40 15.33 -5.69 8.31
N ALA A 41 16.54 -5.29 7.92
CA ALA A 41 16.75 -4.48 6.72
C ALA A 41 16.40 -5.27 5.45
N GLY A 42 16.75 -6.57 5.42
CA GLY A 42 16.39 -7.47 4.32
C GLY A 42 14.88 -7.63 4.16
N ASN A 43 14.16 -7.85 5.26
CA ASN A 43 12.69 -7.92 5.25
C ASN A 43 12.05 -6.63 4.72
N PHE A 44 12.54 -5.47 5.15
CA PHE A 44 12.02 -4.18 4.72
C PHE A 44 12.26 -3.94 3.22
N TRP A 45 13.47 -4.21 2.73
CA TRP A 45 13.82 -4.02 1.33
C TRP A 45 13.03 -4.97 0.41
N ARG A 46 12.86 -6.23 0.83
CA ARG A 46 12.03 -7.21 0.13
C ARG A 46 10.58 -6.76 0.05
N ALA A 47 10.00 -6.30 1.16
CA ALA A 47 8.63 -5.78 1.19
C ALA A 47 8.46 -4.58 0.25
N TRP A 48 9.43 -3.65 0.26
CA TRP A 48 9.44 -2.48 -0.62
C TRP A 48 9.42 -2.86 -2.10
N TRP A 49 10.30 -3.76 -2.53
CA TRP A 49 10.35 -4.21 -3.93
C TRP A 49 9.15 -5.04 -4.33
N ALA A 50 8.69 -5.96 -3.49
CA ALA A 50 7.50 -6.76 -3.74
C ALA A 50 6.27 -5.86 -3.94
N TRP A 51 6.13 -4.82 -3.10
CA TRP A 51 5.06 -3.84 -3.22
C TRP A 51 5.19 -3.00 -4.51
N LEU A 52 6.39 -2.49 -4.82
CA LEU A 52 6.63 -1.70 -6.04
C LEU A 52 6.30 -2.50 -7.31
N VAL A 53 6.76 -3.75 -7.40
CA VAL A 53 6.48 -4.61 -8.54
C VAL A 53 5.00 -4.94 -8.62
N CYS A 54 4.35 -5.27 -7.50
CA CYS A 54 2.91 -5.51 -7.45
C CYS A 54 2.12 -4.34 -8.00
N VAL A 55 2.36 -3.13 -7.48
CA VAL A 55 1.66 -1.91 -7.92
C VAL A 55 1.99 -1.59 -9.38
N GLY A 56 3.26 -1.66 -9.78
CA GLY A 56 3.70 -1.36 -11.15
C GLY A 56 3.06 -2.29 -12.18
N VAL A 57 3.06 -3.60 -11.92
CA VAL A 57 2.43 -4.60 -12.80
C VAL A 57 0.91 -4.45 -12.80
N THR A 58 0.29 -4.23 -11.64
CA THR A 58 -1.15 -3.94 -11.59
C THR A 58 -1.52 -2.74 -12.44
N VAL A 59 -0.75 -1.66 -12.40
CA VAL A 59 -1.00 -0.47 -13.21
C VAL A 59 -0.81 -0.77 -14.70
N ALA A 60 0.32 -1.37 -15.08
CA ALA A 60 0.63 -1.68 -16.47
C ALA A 60 -0.42 -2.61 -17.11
N VAL A 61 -0.74 -3.72 -16.44
CA VAL A 61 -1.75 -4.68 -16.94
C VAL A 61 -3.14 -4.05 -16.94
N SER A 62 -3.50 -3.25 -15.93
CA SER A 62 -4.80 -2.56 -15.94
C SER A 62 -4.93 -1.56 -17.09
N MET A 63 -3.85 -0.92 -17.52
CA MET A 63 -3.85 -0.05 -18.70
C MET A 63 -4.04 -0.85 -19.99
N LEU A 64 -3.35 -1.99 -20.13
CA LEU A 64 -3.49 -2.87 -21.30
C LEU A 64 -4.87 -3.52 -21.38
N THR A 65 -5.47 -3.89 -20.25
CA THR A 65 -6.80 -4.51 -20.17
C THR A 65 -7.91 -3.47 -19.92
N SER A 66 -7.73 -2.23 -20.38
CA SER A 66 -8.71 -1.14 -20.15
C SER A 66 -10.14 -1.47 -20.63
N GLY A 67 -10.29 -2.41 -21.58
CA GLY A 67 -11.58 -2.90 -22.05
C GLY A 67 -12.38 -3.75 -21.05
N SER A 68 -11.76 -4.29 -20.00
CA SER A 68 -12.45 -5.04 -18.92
C SER A 68 -12.70 -4.20 -17.66
N ARG A 69 -12.69 -2.86 -17.81
CA ARG A 69 -12.92 -1.94 -16.69
C ARG A 69 -14.39 -1.98 -16.29
N LYS A 70 -14.64 -2.15 -14.98
CA LYS A 70 -15.97 -2.04 -14.40
C LYS A 70 -16.51 -0.62 -14.52
N THR A 71 -17.82 -0.50 -14.69
CA THR A 71 -18.50 0.80 -14.75
C THR A 71 -18.45 1.52 -13.40
N ASP A 72 -18.55 2.85 -13.42
CA ASP A 72 -18.50 3.66 -12.19
C ASP A 72 -19.63 3.29 -11.20
N SER A 73 -20.79 2.81 -11.69
CA SER A 73 -21.88 2.30 -10.85
C SER A 73 -21.54 1.00 -10.12
N GLU A 74 -20.75 0.11 -10.74
CA GLU A 74 -20.29 -1.13 -10.10
C GLU A 74 -19.15 -0.90 -9.11
N LEU A 75 -18.48 0.25 -9.20
CA LEU A 75 -17.38 0.65 -8.31
C LEU A 75 -17.85 1.54 -7.15
N HIS A 76 -19.15 1.89 -7.13
CA HIS A 76 -19.75 2.67 -6.06
C HIS A 76 -19.63 1.95 -4.72
N GLY A 77 -19.15 2.64 -3.69
CA GLY A 77 -18.88 2.06 -2.37
C GLY A 77 -17.62 1.20 -2.26
N LEU A 78 -17.02 0.77 -3.38
CA LEU A 78 -15.80 -0.07 -3.41
C LEU A 78 -14.51 0.73 -3.56
N VAL A 79 -14.57 1.85 -4.27
CA VAL A 79 -13.44 2.77 -4.49
C VAL A 79 -13.66 4.01 -3.65
N TRP A 80 -12.65 4.42 -2.88
CA TRP A 80 -12.75 5.54 -1.93
C TRP A 80 -13.25 6.85 -2.58
N GLY A 81 -12.96 7.08 -3.86
CA GLY A 81 -13.43 8.24 -4.61
C GLY A 81 -14.91 8.19 -5.01
N LEU A 82 -15.53 7.01 -5.04
CA LEU A 82 -16.94 6.79 -5.39
C LEU A 82 -17.78 6.44 -4.16
N THR A 83 -17.17 6.26 -2.99
CA THR A 83 -17.87 6.02 -1.73
C THR A 83 -18.34 7.33 -1.13
N GLU A 84 -19.62 7.40 -0.74
CA GLU A 84 -20.16 8.54 -0.01
C GLU A 84 -19.42 8.72 1.33
N LYS A 85 -18.81 9.88 1.52
CA LYS A 85 -18.06 10.20 2.74
C LYS A 85 -19.02 10.77 3.77
N LYS A 86 -19.39 9.95 4.75
CA LYS A 86 -20.15 10.43 5.91
C LYS A 86 -19.22 11.27 6.78
N GLU A 87 -19.47 12.57 6.84
CA GLU A 87 -18.78 13.45 7.78
C GLU A 87 -19.36 13.24 9.18
N GLY A 88 -18.58 12.58 10.04
CA GLY A 88 -18.89 12.50 11.46
C GLY A 88 -18.59 13.84 12.13
N VAL A 89 -19.61 14.65 12.38
CA VAL A 89 -19.45 15.90 13.12
C VAL A 89 -19.39 15.58 14.62
N GLU A 90 -18.18 15.56 15.18
CA GLU A 90 -17.96 15.37 16.61
C GLU A 90 -17.87 16.75 17.30
N PRO A 91 -18.81 17.09 18.22
CA PRO A 91 -18.82 18.38 18.89
C PRO A 91 -17.64 18.56 19.85
N ALA A 92 -17.12 17.48 20.44
CA ALA A 92 -15.99 17.54 21.35
C ALA A 92 -14.66 17.71 20.59
N TRP A 93 -13.97 18.84 20.80
CA TRP A 93 -12.72 19.18 20.11
C TRP A 93 -11.64 18.09 20.24
N TYR A 94 -11.52 17.46 21.40
CA TYR A 94 -10.50 16.44 21.70
C TYR A 94 -10.81 15.07 21.08
N LYS A 95 -12.06 14.81 20.69
CA LYS A 95 -12.47 13.59 19.99
C LYS A 95 -12.36 13.71 18.47
N ARG A 96 -11.98 14.89 17.97
CA ARG A 96 -11.79 15.09 16.53
C ARG A 96 -10.63 14.23 16.03
N PRO A 97 -10.81 13.44 14.95
CA PRO A 97 -9.75 12.57 14.42
C PRO A 97 -8.45 13.31 14.13
N VAL A 98 -8.53 14.55 13.64
CA VAL A 98 -7.36 15.39 13.34
C VAL A 98 -6.56 15.74 14.59
N VAL A 99 -7.25 16.07 15.70
CA VAL A 99 -6.57 16.44 16.95
C VAL A 99 -5.82 15.24 17.53
N LEU A 100 -6.47 14.07 17.53
CA LEU A 100 -5.84 12.82 17.95
C LEU A 100 -4.66 12.43 17.03
N ALA A 101 -4.80 12.58 15.72
CA ALA A 101 -3.73 12.30 14.77
C ALA A 101 -2.50 13.21 14.99
N VAL A 102 -2.71 14.51 15.22
CA VAL A 102 -1.63 15.46 15.52
C VAL A 102 -0.98 15.15 16.86
N ALA A 103 -1.76 14.81 17.89
CA ALA A 103 -1.22 14.45 19.20
C ALA A 103 -0.32 13.20 19.12
N VAL A 104 -0.76 12.16 18.42
CA VAL A 104 0.04 10.94 18.21
C VAL A 104 1.30 11.23 17.39
N LEU A 105 1.20 12.05 16.34
CA LEU A 105 2.35 12.45 15.55
C LEU A 105 3.38 13.24 16.37
N ALA A 106 2.93 14.18 17.22
CA ALA A 106 3.80 14.95 18.10
C ALA A 106 4.54 14.04 19.09
N ILE A 107 3.82 13.10 19.73
CA ILE A 107 4.43 12.11 20.63
C ILE A 107 5.47 11.28 19.87
N ALA A 108 5.14 10.79 18.67
CA ALA A 108 6.07 10.01 17.86
C ALA A 108 7.35 10.78 17.50
N ILE A 109 7.24 12.06 17.14
CA ILE A 109 8.38 12.93 16.85
C ILE A 109 9.24 13.17 18.10
N VAL A 110 8.62 13.48 19.24
CA VAL A 110 9.35 13.71 20.50
C VAL A 110 10.13 12.47 20.91
N LEU A 111 9.48 11.30 20.86
CA LEU A 111 10.16 10.03 21.17
C LEU A 111 11.29 9.76 20.17
N ASN A 112 11.08 10.03 18.88
CA ASN A 112 12.12 9.85 17.87
C ASN A 112 13.35 10.71 18.14
N ILE A 113 13.18 11.98 18.54
CA ILE A 113 14.29 12.89 18.89
C ILE A 113 15.01 12.46 20.19
N ILE A 114 14.29 11.88 21.16
CA ILE A 114 14.88 11.46 22.44
C ILE A 114 15.72 10.17 22.28
N PHE A 115 15.25 9.22 21.48
CA PHE A 115 15.86 7.89 21.36
C PHE A 115 16.85 7.74 20.19
N PHE A 116 16.96 8.74 19.31
CA PHE A 116 17.82 8.72 18.13
C PHE A 116 18.72 9.95 18.09
#